data_AF-A0A433K895-F1
#
_entry.id   AF-A0A433K895-F1
#
_cell.length_a   1.000
_cell.length_b   1.000
_cell.length_c   1.000
_cell.angle_alpha   90.00
_cell.angle_beta   90.00
_cell.angle_gamma   90.00
#
_symmetry.space_group_name_H-M   'P 1'
#
loop_
_entity.id
_entity.type
_entity.pdbx_description
1 polymer ?
#
loop_
_entity_poly.entity_id
_entity_poly.type
_entity_poly.pdbx_seq_one_letter_code
_entity_poly.pdbx_strand_id
1 'polypeptide(L)' 'MECFIEVAEPVIDVKFQLKKDTQKYLIDYILSYSKLDCKELAQILEASPLMLSQVLAGKEFLGAAKAYNLFHYFTMLIGH' A
#
# COMPACT_ATOMS: atom_id res chain seq x y z
N MET A 1 -32.76 17.76 30.95
CA MET A 1 -32.92 16.38 30.42
C MET A 1 -32.15 16.35 29.11
N GLU A 2 -31.10 15.55 29.11
CA GLU A 2 -30.03 15.53 28.10
C GLU A 2 -30.46 14.71 26.89
N CYS A 3 -30.03 15.13 25.70
CA CYS A 3 -29.99 14.25 24.54
C CYS A 3 -28.71 14.56 23.76
N PHE A 4 -27.60 14.01 24.25
CA PHE A 4 -26.37 13.91 23.48
C PHE A 4 -26.57 12.75 22.51
N ILE A 5 -26.71 13.06 21.23
CA ILE A 5 -26.66 12.04 20.18
C ILE A 5 -25.18 11.75 19.97
N GLU A 6 -24.68 10.70 20.63
CA GLU A 6 -23.40 10.09 20.27
C GLU A 6 -23.58 9.45 18.89
N VAL A 7 -23.24 10.20 17.84
CA VAL A 7 -23.08 9.65 16.49
C VAL A 7 -21.81 8.80 16.57
N ALA A 8 -21.97 7.50 16.82
CA ALA A 8 -20.87 6.55 16.63
C ALA A 8 -20.45 6.64 15.15
N GLU A 9 -19.20 7.03 14.90
CA GLU A 9 -18.65 7.01 13.55
C GLU A 9 -18.86 5.62 12.95
N PRO A 10 -19.33 5.53 11.69
CA PRO A 10 -19.51 4.24 11.06
C PRO A 10 -18.15 3.53 11.06
N VAL A 11 -18.11 2.32 11.63
CA VAL A 11 -16.95 1.43 11.48
C VAL A 11 -16.96 0.97 10.03
N ILE A 12 -16.36 1.76 9.15
CA ILE A 12 -16.22 1.39 7.75
C ILE A 12 -15.10 0.35 7.67
N ASP A 13 -15.45 -0.94 7.80
CA ASP A 13 -14.57 -2.06 7.46
C ASP A 13 -14.43 -2.16 5.93
N VAL A 14 -13.86 -1.12 5.31
CA VAL A 14 -13.40 -1.23 3.93
C VAL A 14 -12.22 -2.19 3.97
N LYS A 15 -12.44 -3.44 3.60
CA LYS A 15 -11.36 -4.37 3.30
C LYS A 15 -10.60 -3.83 2.10
N PHE A 16 -9.58 -3.02 2.36
CA PHE A 16 -8.70 -2.50 1.34
C PHE A 16 -8.11 -3.68 0.56
N GLN A 17 -8.50 -3.81 -0.70
CA GLN A 17 -7.99 -4.83 -1.60
C GLN A 17 -7.38 -4.17 -2.83
N LEU A 18 -6.05 -4.15 -2.87
CA LEU A 18 -5.31 -3.76 -4.05
C LEU A 18 -5.12 -4.99 -4.93
N LYS A 19 -5.67 -4.97 -6.15
CA LYS A 19 -5.55 -6.07 -7.11
C LYS A 19 -4.08 -6.43 -7.34
N LYS A 20 -3.76 -7.71 -7.48
CA LYS A 20 -2.41 -8.24 -7.67
C LYS A 20 -1.62 -7.47 -8.74
N ASP A 21 -2.19 -7.31 -9.93
CA ASP A 21 -1.51 -6.62 -11.03
C ASP A 21 -1.30 -5.12 -10.73
N THR A 22 -2.24 -4.48 -10.02
CA THR A 22 -2.10 -3.08 -9.60
C THR A 22 -0.89 -2.90 -8.68
N GLN A 23 -0.63 -3.84 -7.77
CA GLN A 23 0.54 -3.75 -6.87
C GLN A 23 1.85 -3.73 -7.67
N LYS A 24 1.97 -4.59 -8.69
CA LYS A 24 3.13 -4.59 -9.60
C LYS A 24 3.32 -3.22 -10.25
N TYR A 25 2.26 -2.66 -10.84
CA TYR A 25 2.35 -1.37 -11.53
C TYR A 25 2.66 -0.21 -10.59
N LEU A 26 2.15 -0.23 -9.35
CA LEU A 26 2.51 0.78 -8.36
C LEU A 26 3.98 0.69 -7.94
N ILE A 27 4.49 -0.53 -7.71
CA ILE A 27 5.91 -0.74 -7.40
C ILE A 27 6.78 -0.26 -8.56
N ASP A 28 6.45 -0.65 -9.79
CA ASP A 28 7.18 -0.25 -11.01
C ASP A 28 7.19 1.28 -11.18
N TYR A 29 6.04 1.93 -10.95
CA TYR A 29 5.92 3.38 -10.96
C TYR A 29 6.80 4.03 -9.90
N ILE A 30 6.72 3.59 -8.64
CA ILE A 30 7.52 4.17 -7.54
C ILE A 30 9.01 4.04 -7.85
N LEU A 31 9.48 2.88 -8.30
CA LEU A 31 10.90 2.67 -8.62
C LEU A 31 11.34 3.50 -9.84
N SER A 32 10.45 3.74 -10.79
CA SER A 32 10.76 4.55 -11.98
C SER A 32 10.81 6.05 -11.70
N TYR A 33 10.02 6.54 -10.74
CA TYR A 33 9.83 7.98 -10.47
C TYR A 33 10.44 8.44 -9.14
N SER A 34 11.00 7.53 -8.35
CA SER A 34 11.81 7.85 -7.17
C SER A 34 13.28 7.50 -7.42
N LYS A 35 14.16 7.90 -6.49
CA LYS A 35 15.56 7.44 -6.48
C LYS A 35 15.73 6.12 -5.72
N LEU A 36 14.62 5.45 -5.36
CA LEU A 36 14.66 4.24 -4.56
C LEU A 36 15.02 3.02 -5.40
N ASP A 37 15.81 2.13 -4.83
CA ASP A 37 15.92 0.76 -5.31
C ASP A 37 14.86 -0.17 -4.67
N CYS A 38 14.76 -1.40 -5.19
CA CYS A 38 13.81 -2.40 -4.69
C CYS A 38 14.02 -2.75 -3.21
N LYS A 39 15.26 -2.70 -2.72
CA LYS A 39 15.59 -3.01 -1.33
C LYS A 39 15.15 -1.88 -0.40
N GLU A 40 15.38 -0.63 -0.79
CA GLU A 40 14.93 0.56 -0.06
C GLU A 40 13.40 0.62 0.01
N LEU A 41 12.71 0.38 -1.12
CA LEU A 41 11.26 0.30 -1.13
C LEU A 41 10.74 -0.86 -0.26
N ALA A 42 11.40 -2.02 -0.26
CA ALA A 42 11.00 -3.14 0.59
C ALA A 42 11.10 -2.79 2.08
N GLN A 43 12.12 -2.02 2.49
CA GLN A 43 12.24 -1.53 3.86
C GLN A 43 11.10 -0.58 4.24
N ILE A 44 10.75 0.37 3.36
CA ILE A 44 9.62 1.29 3.58
C ILE A 44 8.30 0.54 3.74
N LEU A 45 8.11 -0.54 2.97
CA LEU A 45 6.89 -1.34 2.99
C LEU A 45 6.89 -2.43 4.08
N GLU A 46 7.92 -2.50 4.91
CA GLU A 46 8.13 -3.56 5.91
C GLU A 46 8.03 -4.98 5.30
N ALA A 47 8.49 -5.12 4.06
CA ALA A 47 8.49 -6.35 3.29
C ALA A 47 9.92 -6.87 3.12
N SER A 48 10.06 -8.18 2.83
CA SER A 48 11.37 -8.69 2.42
C SER A 48 11.65 -8.25 0.97
N PRO A 49 12.92 -7.93 0.62
CA PRO A 49 13.28 -7.61 -0.76
C PRO A 49 12.93 -8.73 -1.76
N LEU A 50 13.01 -9.99 -1.31
CA LEU A 50 12.61 -11.15 -2.10
C LEU A 50 11.12 -11.11 -2.43
N MET A 51 10.27 -10.84 -1.44
CA MET A 51 8.83 -10.72 -1.65
C MET A 51 8.52 -9.61 -2.66
N LEU A 52 9.11 -8.42 -2.47
CA LEU A 52 8.85 -7.29 -3.35
C LEU A 52 9.29 -7.58 -4.80
N SER A 53 10.44 -8.24 -4.97
CA SER A 53 10.92 -8.68 -6.29
C SER A 53 9.97 -9.69 -6.96
N GLN A 54 9.36 -10.61 -6.18
CA GLN A 54 8.38 -11.55 -6.70
C GLN A 54 7.06 -10.86 -7.11
N VAL A 55 6.63 -9.84 -6.37
CA VAL A 55 5.45 -9.02 -6.75
C VAL A 55 5.74 -8.22 -8.01
N LEU A 56 6.91 -7.59 -8.11
CA LEU A 56 7.33 -6.86 -9.31
C LEU A 56 7.42 -7.77 -10.55
N ALA A 57 7.85 -9.02 -10.36
CA ALA A 57 7.84 -10.04 -11.41
C ALA A 57 6.43 -10.58 -11.74
N GLY A 58 5.37 -10.13 -11.06
CA GLY A 58 3.98 -10.60 -11.22
C GLY A 58 3.72 -12.01 -10.66
N LYS A 59 4.68 -12.58 -9.93
CA LYS A 59 4.61 -13.95 -9.41
C LYS A 59 3.78 -14.00 -8.12
N GLU A 60 3.96 -13.02 -7.24
CA GLU A 60 3.30 -12.94 -5.94
C GLU A 60 2.50 -11.65 -5.75
N PHE A 61 1.84 -11.50 -4.60
CA PHE A 61 1.19 -10.26 -4.17
C PHE A 61 1.38 -10.00 -2.67
N LEU A 62 1.42 -8.73 -2.30
CA LEU A 62 1.46 -8.28 -0.91
C LEU A 62 0.10 -8.54 -0.23
N GLY A 63 0.16 -9.02 1.00
CA GLY A 63 -1.01 -9.10 1.90
C GLY A 63 -1.52 -7.71 2.29
N ALA A 64 -2.74 -7.66 2.85
CA ALA A 64 -3.50 -6.43 3.08
C ALA A 64 -2.71 -5.29 3.74
N ALA A 65 -2.00 -5.55 4.83
CA ALA A 65 -1.22 -4.53 5.55
C ALA A 65 -0.13 -3.89 4.66
N LYS A 66 0.62 -4.71 3.92
CA LYS A 66 1.70 -4.25 3.03
C LYS A 66 1.14 -3.59 1.76
N ALA A 67 0.01 -4.10 1.25
CA ALA A 67 -0.70 -3.49 0.14
C ALA A 67 -1.23 -2.09 0.51
N TYR A 68 -1.71 -1.91 1.75
CA TYR A 68 -2.09 -0.61 2.28
C TYR A 68 -0.89 0.33 2.36
N ASN A 69 0.26 -0.12 2.91
CA ASN A 69 1.48 0.68 2.96
C ASN A 69 1.95 1.10 1.56
N LEU A 70 1.87 0.20 0.57
CA LEU A 70 2.21 0.49 -0.83
C LEU A 70 1.32 1.60 -1.40
N PHE A 71 0.01 1.49 -1.20
CA PHE A 71 -0.93 2.48 -1.68
C PHE A 71 -0.77 3.82 -0.97
N HIS A 72 -0.59 3.80 0.36
CA HIS A 72 -0.35 5.00 1.14
C HIS A 72 0.91 5.74 0.68
N TYR A 73 2.02 5.02 0.50
CA TYR A 73 3.25 5.60 -0.02
C TYR A 73 3.06 6.20 -1.42
N PHE A 74 2.38 5.47 -2.31
CA PHE A 74 2.03 6.00 -3.63
C PHE A 74 1.24 7.31 -3.54
N THR A 75 0.21 7.39 -2.69
CA THR A 75 -0.58 8.62 -2.53
C THR A 75 0.24 9.79 -1.99
N MET A 76 1.21 9.54 -1.11
CA MET A 76 2.15 10.58 -0.66
C MET A 76 3.06 11.07 -1.79
N LEU A 77 3.47 10.17 -2.69
CA LEU A 77 4.36 10.50 -3.80
C LEU A 77 3.64 11.32 -4.89
N ILE A 78 2.36 11.08 -5.16
CA ILE A 78 1.58 11.83 -6.17
C ILE A 78 0.86 13.06 -5.62
N GLY A 79 0.68 13.16 -4.30
CA GLY A 79 0.03 14.30 -3.64
C GLY A 79 0.96 15.47 -3.40
N HIS A 80 2.23 15.36 -3.80
CA HIS A 80 3.29 16.35 -3.66
C HIS A 80 3.52 17.13 -4.95
#